data_AF-A0A9Q3JJK9-F1
#
_entry.id   AF-A0A9Q3JJK9-F1
#
_cell.length_a   1.000
_cell.length_b   1.000
_cell.length_c   1.000
_cell.angle_alpha   90.00
_cell.angle_beta   90.00
_cell.angle_gamma   90.00
#
_symmetry.space_group_name_H-M   'P 1'
#
loop_
_entity.id
_entity.type
_entity.pdbx_description
1 polymer ?
#
loop_
_entity_poly.entity_id
_entity_poly.type
_entity_poly.pdbx_seq_one_letter_code
_entity_poly.pdbx_strand_id
1 'polypeptide(L)'
;MTHKQIEKGCDSSGTPNPQKNTSKVVTSRNLDCTFILYAREYSNSTTWTLKVKNPECSHDATENIMAHPAFRIFNEQETSQIAQISETLLMPRPINAQLCSHRRSDGPVILQDIYNKVKKIKKDKLNFRRPIDALIDSHKE
;
A
#
# COMPACT_ATOMS: atom_id res chain seq x y z
N MET A 1 30.97 -15.86 1.98
CA MET A 1 29.63 -15.94 2.58
C MET A 1 29.02 -14.55 2.56
N THR A 2 27.98 -14.33 1.78
CA THR A 2 27.31 -13.02 1.66
C THR A 2 26.26 -12.91 2.76
N HIS A 3 26.50 -12.05 3.75
CA HIS A 3 25.54 -11.82 4.82
C HIS A 3 24.32 -11.06 4.27
N LYS A 4 23.11 -11.60 4.46
CA LYS A 4 21.89 -10.88 4.11
C LYS A 4 21.71 -9.69 5.05
N GLN A 5 21.44 -8.53 4.46
CA GLN A 5 21.20 -7.27 5.16
C GLN A 5 19.84 -6.73 4.73
N ILE A 6 19.06 -6.26 5.69
CA ILE A 6 17.74 -5.69 5.47
C ILE A 6 17.65 -4.39 6.26
N GLU A 7 17.19 -3.34 5.61
CA GLU A 7 16.89 -2.06 6.25
C GLU A 7 15.41 -1.74 6.08
N LYS A 8 14.80 -1.26 7.15
CA LYS A 8 13.40 -0.84 7.18
C LYS A 8 13.28 0.52 7.86
N GLY A 9 12.83 1.52 7.09
CA GLY A 9 12.52 2.85 7.61
C GLY A 9 11.08 2.97 8.11
N CYS A 10 10.76 4.10 8.73
CA CYS A 10 9.39 4.47 9.13
C CYS A 10 8.46 4.62 7.90
N ASP A 11 7.15 4.41 8.06
CA ASP A 11 6.16 4.66 7.00
C ASP A 11 6.09 6.14 6.58
N SER A 12 6.49 7.05 7.46
CA SER A 12 6.62 8.49 7.20
C SER A 12 8.00 8.87 6.68
N SER A 13 8.86 7.90 6.35
CA SER A 13 10.18 8.17 5.78
C SER A 13 10.10 8.72 4.35
N GLY A 14 11.13 9.46 3.97
CA GLY A 14 11.24 10.11 2.67
C GLY A 14 10.84 11.58 2.71
N THR A 15 11.14 12.29 1.63
CA THR A 15 10.85 13.71 1.52
C THR A 15 9.44 13.92 0.97
N PRO A 16 8.69 14.92 1.48
CA PRO A 16 7.49 15.38 0.81
C PRO A 16 7.88 15.84 -0.60
N ASN A 17 7.11 15.43 -1.61
CA ASN A 17 7.37 15.90 -2.97
C ASN A 17 7.05 17.41 -3.03
N PRO A 18 8.03 18.31 -3.23
CA PRO A 18 7.74 19.71 -3.44
C PRO A 18 6.89 19.80 -4.71
N GLN A 19 5.69 20.37 -4.59
CA GLN A 19 4.68 20.35 -5.65
C GLN A 19 5.28 20.71 -7.02
N LYS A 20 5.38 19.74 -7.93
CA LYS A 20 5.47 20.05 -9.36
C LYS A 20 4.17 20.75 -9.72
N ASN A 21 4.25 22.03 -10.12
CA ASN A 21 3.20 22.90 -10.69
C ASN A 21 1.92 22.17 -11.12
N THR A 22 1.11 21.75 -10.16
CA THR A 22 -0.18 21.10 -10.39
C THR A 22 -1.12 21.64 -9.33
N SER A 23 -2.33 22.02 -9.72
CA SER A 23 -3.37 22.54 -8.83
C SER A 23 -3.89 21.50 -7.82
N LYS A 24 -3.27 20.32 -7.73
CA LYS A 24 -3.65 19.25 -6.82
C LYS A 24 -2.84 19.36 -5.54
N VAL A 25 -3.51 19.67 -4.43
CA VAL A 25 -2.95 19.49 -3.10
C VAL A 25 -2.83 17.98 -2.85
N VAL A 26 -1.64 17.44 -3.05
CA VAL A 26 -1.32 16.06 -2.66
C VAL A 26 -0.81 16.12 -1.21
N THR A 27 -1.61 15.63 -0.27
CA THR A 27 -1.14 15.44 1.10
C THR A 27 -0.16 14.26 1.10
N SER A 28 1.11 14.54 1.41
CA SER A 28 2.14 13.52 1.60
C SER A 28 2.10 13.03 3.05
N ARG A 29 2.25 11.72 3.26
CA ARG A 29 2.48 11.15 4.62
C ARG A 29 3.95 11.22 5.04
N ASN A 30 4.83 11.59 4.12
CA ASN A 30 6.26 11.66 4.36
C ASN A 30 6.57 12.90 5.22
N LEU A 31 7.26 12.68 6.34
CA LEU A 31 7.66 13.70 7.32
C LEU A 31 9.18 13.78 7.46
N ASP A 32 9.91 13.31 6.44
CA ASP A 32 11.37 13.22 6.45
C ASP A 32 11.91 12.47 7.67
N CYS A 33 11.19 11.41 8.08
CA CYS A 33 11.55 10.63 9.24
C CYS A 33 12.83 9.82 8.96
N THR A 34 13.85 10.05 9.78
CA THR A 34 15.18 9.45 9.64
C THR A 34 15.35 8.12 10.38
N PHE A 35 14.29 7.60 11.01
CA PHE A 35 14.30 6.35 11.74
C PHE A 35 14.62 5.16 10.83
N ILE A 36 15.57 4.33 11.23
CA ILE A 36 16.00 3.14 10.48
C ILE A 36 16.23 1.96 11.43
N LEU A 37 15.50 0.87 11.17
CA LEU A 37 15.75 -0.46 11.72
C LEU A 37 16.61 -1.26 10.74
N TYR A 38 17.71 -1.81 11.24
CA TYR A 38 18.68 -2.58 10.47
C TYR A 38 18.72 -4.02 11.00
N ALA A 39 18.57 -4.98 10.10
CA ALA A 39 18.69 -6.40 10.39
C ALA A 39 19.85 -7.01 9.59
N ARG A 40 20.70 -7.78 10.25
CA ARG A 40 21.81 -8.52 9.62
C ARG A 40 21.77 -9.98 10.01
N GLU A 41 21.86 -10.85 9.02
CA GLU A 41 22.00 -12.29 9.21
C GLU A 41 23.44 -12.64 9.61
N TYR A 42 23.60 -13.48 10.63
CA TYR A 42 24.89 -14.07 10.97
C TYR A 42 25.29 -15.13 9.93
N SER A 43 26.59 -15.45 9.90
CA SER A 43 27.16 -16.44 8.97
C SER A 43 26.58 -17.85 9.12
N ASN A 44 25.93 -18.14 10.24
CA ASN A 44 25.29 -19.42 10.55
C ASN A 44 23.84 -19.52 10.06
N SER A 45 23.30 -18.49 9.38
CA SER A 45 21.94 -18.41 8.82
C SER A 45 20.79 -18.74 9.76
N THR A 46 21.06 -18.79 11.06
CA THR A 46 20.10 -19.18 12.11
C THR A 46 19.84 -18.05 13.08
N THR A 47 20.69 -17.03 13.12
CA THR A 47 20.53 -15.88 13.99
C THR A 47 20.57 -14.57 13.22
N TRP A 48 19.70 -13.64 13.64
CA TRP A 48 19.62 -12.29 13.11
C TRP A 48 19.97 -11.29 14.20
N THR A 49 20.79 -10.29 13.86
CA THR A 49 21.00 -9.12 14.73
C THR A 49 20.11 -7.99 14.26
N LEU A 50 19.28 -7.48 15.17
CA LEU A 50 18.49 -6.26 14.97
C LEU A 50 19.21 -5.10 15.67
N LYS A 51 19.41 -4.00 14.95
CA LYS A 51 19.95 -2.74 15.50
C LYS A 51 19.11 -1.57 15.00
N VAL A 52 18.84 -0.64 15.89
CA VAL A 52 18.28 0.67 15.52
C VAL A 52 19.46 1.57 15.18
N LYS A 53 19.56 2.02 13.93
CA LYS A 53 20.64 2.93 13.49
C LYS A 53 20.37 4.37 13.88
N ASN A 54 19.11 4.78 13.75
CA ASN A 54 18.66 6.11 14.13
C ASN A 54 17.37 5.96 14.94
N PRO A 55 17.41 6.15 16.27
CA PRO A 55 16.26 5.90 17.14
C PRO A 55 15.23 7.04 17.11
N GLU A 56 15.62 8.22 16.65
CA GLU A 56 14.77 9.41 16.68
C GLU A 56 13.78 9.41 15.50
N CYS A 57 12.51 9.65 15.83
CA CYS A 57 11.45 9.93 14.86
C CYS A 57 11.14 11.43 14.90
N SER A 58 10.88 12.02 13.73
CA SER A 58 10.41 13.42 13.62
C SER A 58 8.92 13.58 13.97
N HIS A 59 8.26 12.51 14.44
CA HIS A 59 6.84 12.47 14.75
C HIS A 59 6.56 11.47 15.87
N ASP A 60 5.43 11.66 16.53
CA ASP A 60 4.98 10.75 17.59
C ASP A 60 4.61 9.36 17.04
N ALA A 61 4.74 8.36 17.91
CA ALA A 61 4.24 7.03 17.63
C ALA A 61 2.71 7.10 17.46
N THR A 62 2.21 6.46 16.40
CA THR A 62 0.77 6.46 16.15
C THR A 62 0.10 5.33 16.92
N GLU A 63 -0.88 5.66 17.77
CA GLU A 63 -1.70 4.67 18.48
C GLU A 63 -2.68 3.94 17.53
N ASN A 64 -3.04 4.61 16.44
CA ASN A 64 -3.90 4.04 15.42
C ASN A 64 -3.11 3.17 14.44
N ILE A 65 -3.17 1.84 14.63
CA ILE A 65 -2.59 0.83 13.73
C ILE A 65 -3.03 1.05 12.27
N MET A 66 -4.23 1.60 12.04
CA MET A 66 -4.72 1.90 10.69
C MET A 66 -3.94 3.01 9.99
N ALA A 67 -3.17 3.84 10.68
CA ALA A 67 -2.36 4.85 10.02
C ALA A 67 -1.29 4.21 9.12
N HIS A 68 -0.84 3.01 9.49
CA HIS A 68 0.23 2.26 8.87
C HIS A 68 -0.29 1.41 7.68
N PRO A 69 0.11 1.71 6.43
CA PRO A 69 -0.33 0.96 5.26
C PRO A 69 0.02 -0.53 5.30
N ALA A 70 1.08 -0.90 6.04
CA ALA A 70 1.49 -2.28 6.23
C ALA A 70 0.38 -3.16 6.86
N PHE A 71 -0.51 -2.57 7.65
CA PHE A 71 -1.63 -3.27 8.28
C PHE A 71 -2.95 -3.16 7.50
N ARG A 72 -2.96 -2.41 6.38
CA ARG A 72 -4.14 -2.23 5.51
C ARG A 72 -4.03 -3.00 4.19
N ILE A 73 -3.38 -4.15 4.23
CA ILE A 73 -3.14 -4.99 3.04
C ILE A 73 -4.32 -5.94 2.84
N PHE A 74 -4.69 -6.17 1.57
CA PHE A 74 -5.69 -7.18 1.19
C PHE A 74 -5.03 -8.53 0.92
N ASN A 75 -5.56 -9.58 1.54
CA ASN A 75 -5.21 -10.96 1.22
C ASN A 75 -5.78 -11.35 -0.17
N GLU A 76 -5.45 -12.55 -0.65
CA GLU A 76 -5.84 -13.01 -1.99
C GLU A 76 -7.36 -13.21 -2.13
N GLN A 77 -8.01 -13.75 -1.09
CA GLN A 77 -9.44 -13.98 -1.07
C GLN A 77 -10.20 -12.66 -1.16
N GLU A 78 -9.80 -11.66 -0.39
CA GLU A 78 -10.39 -10.32 -0.39
C GLU A 78 -10.11 -9.60 -1.70
N THR A 79 -8.91 -9.78 -2.27
CA THR A 79 -8.59 -9.23 -3.59
C THR A 79 -9.53 -9.79 -4.66
N SER A 80 -9.81 -11.10 -4.60
CA SER A 80 -10.74 -11.77 -5.51
C SER A 80 -12.18 -11.30 -5.31
N GLN A 81 -12.62 -11.14 -4.07
CA GLN A 81 -13.93 -10.57 -3.75
C GLN A 81 -14.08 -9.14 -4.27
N ILE A 82 -13.09 -8.28 -4.04
CA ILE A 82 -13.09 -6.91 -4.57
C ILE A 82 -13.17 -6.92 -6.10
N ALA A 83 -12.45 -7.83 -6.77
CA ALA A 83 -12.52 -7.95 -8.23
C ALA A 83 -13.94 -8.30 -8.70
N GLN A 84 -14.54 -9.33 -8.12
CA GLN A 84 -15.90 -9.79 -8.44
C GLN A 84 -16.94 -8.69 -8.21
N ILE A 85 -16.91 -8.02 -7.06
CA ILE A 85 -17.85 -6.94 -6.75
C ILE A 85 -17.60 -5.71 -7.65
N SER A 86 -16.35 -5.47 -8.08
CA SER A 86 -16.03 -4.35 -8.97
C SER A 86 -16.52 -4.55 -10.42
N GLU A 87 -16.77 -5.78 -10.84
CA GLU A 87 -17.31 -6.12 -12.16
C GLU A 87 -18.82 -5.83 -12.25
N THR A 88 -19.55 -5.95 -11.15
CA THR A 88 -21.01 -5.73 -11.09
C THR A 88 -21.42 -4.26 -11.02
N LEU A 89 -20.54 -3.34 -11.44
CA LEU A 89 -20.74 -1.87 -11.46
C LEU A 89 -21.07 -1.25 -10.09
N LEU A 90 -20.83 -1.96 -8.99
CA LEU A 90 -21.06 -1.44 -7.65
C LEU A 90 -20.00 -0.38 -7.30
N MET A 91 -20.49 0.77 -6.83
CA MET A 91 -19.63 1.82 -6.30
C MET A 91 -18.76 1.28 -5.14
N PRO A 92 -17.57 1.86 -4.85
CA PRO A 92 -16.68 1.31 -3.81
C PRO A 92 -17.22 1.34 -2.38
N ARG A 93 -18.29 2.12 -2.11
CA ARG A 93 -18.98 2.13 -0.80
C ARG A 93 -19.64 0.77 -0.47
N PRO A 94 -20.46 0.18 -1.37
CA PRO A 94 -20.96 -1.19 -1.23
C PRO A 94 -19.85 -2.23 -0.97
N ILE A 95 -18.72 -2.13 -1.68
CA ILE A 95 -17.57 -3.04 -1.49
C ILE A 95 -17.06 -2.98 -0.06
N ASN A 96 -16.94 -1.77 0.51
CA ASN A 96 -16.48 -1.58 1.88
C ASN A 96 -17.44 -2.22 2.90
N ALA A 97 -18.75 -2.06 2.70
CA ALA A 97 -19.76 -2.64 3.60
C ALA A 97 -19.68 -4.17 3.61
N GLN A 98 -19.53 -4.80 2.44
CA GLN A 98 -19.39 -6.25 2.32
C GLN A 98 -18.03 -6.75 2.83
N LEU A 99 -16.95 -6.02 2.62
CA LEU A 99 -15.63 -6.44 3.08
C LEU A 99 -15.50 -6.31 4.60
N CYS A 100 -15.96 -5.20 5.18
CA CYS A 100 -15.87 -4.95 6.62
C CYS A 100 -16.71 -5.94 7.46
N SER A 101 -17.79 -6.51 6.92
CA SER A 101 -18.58 -7.51 7.64
C SER A 101 -17.86 -8.87 7.79
N HIS A 102 -16.90 -9.18 6.92
CA HIS A 102 -16.18 -10.47 6.91
C HIS A 102 -14.76 -10.38 7.51
N ARG A 103 -14.25 -9.17 7.77
CA ARG A 103 -12.83 -8.89 8.07
C ARG A 103 -12.42 -8.84 9.55
N ARG A 104 -13.27 -9.29 10.49
CA ARG A 104 -13.11 -9.01 11.94
C ARG A 104 -11.73 -9.33 12.57
N SER A 105 -10.86 -10.10 11.91
CA SER A 105 -9.52 -10.45 12.40
C SER A 105 -8.34 -9.84 11.63
N ASP A 106 -8.50 -9.36 10.38
CA ASP A 106 -7.39 -9.01 9.47
C ASP A 106 -7.11 -7.50 9.37
N GLY A 107 -7.59 -6.76 10.36
CA GLY A 107 -7.45 -5.31 10.44
C GLY A 107 -8.47 -4.54 9.58
N PRO A 108 -8.89 -3.36 10.02
CA PRO A 108 -9.88 -2.55 9.33
C PRO A 108 -9.31 -1.90 8.04
N VAL A 109 -10.16 -1.78 7.02
CA VAL A 109 -9.84 -1.19 5.72
C VAL A 109 -10.39 0.23 5.62
N ILE A 110 -9.63 1.14 5.01
CA ILE A 110 -10.16 2.47 4.65
C ILE A 110 -10.68 2.46 3.21
N LEU A 111 -11.75 3.22 2.96
CA LEU A 111 -12.37 3.36 1.63
C LEU A 111 -11.34 3.67 0.54
N GLN A 112 -10.37 4.53 0.83
CA GLN A 112 -9.33 4.93 -0.13
C GLN A 112 -8.51 3.73 -0.63
N ASP A 113 -8.22 2.76 0.22
CA ASP A 113 -7.47 1.56 -0.17
C ASP A 113 -8.28 0.68 -1.12
N ILE A 114 -9.60 0.60 -0.92
CA ILE A 114 -10.52 -0.09 -1.85
C ILE A 114 -10.53 0.62 -3.20
N TYR A 115 -10.66 1.95 -3.22
CA TYR A 115 -10.58 2.73 -4.47
C TYR A 115 -9.25 2.47 -5.21
N ASN A 116 -8.14 2.51 -4.50
CA ASN A 116 -6.81 2.25 -5.06
C ASN A 116 -6.69 0.81 -5.59
N LYS A 117 -7.22 -0.17 -4.86
CA LYS A 117 -7.19 -1.58 -5.24
C LYS A 117 -8.04 -1.84 -6.47
N VAL A 118 -9.27 -1.34 -6.54
CA VAL A 118 -10.14 -1.42 -7.72
C VAL A 118 -9.46 -0.79 -8.94
N LYS A 119 -8.85 0.39 -8.76
CA LYS A 119 -8.11 1.06 -9.83
C LYS A 119 -6.93 0.21 -10.32
N LYS A 120 -6.19 -0.42 -9.41
CA LYS A 120 -5.09 -1.32 -9.75
C LYS A 120 -5.59 -2.54 -10.53
N ILE A 121 -6.64 -3.22 -10.05
CA ILE A 121 -7.25 -4.37 -10.73
C ILE A 121 -7.68 -4.01 -12.16
N LYS A 122 -8.35 -2.86 -12.34
CA LYS A 122 -8.75 -2.38 -13.67
C LYS A 122 -7.54 -2.11 -14.58
N LYS A 123 -6.47 -1.51 -14.04
CA LYS A 123 -5.24 -1.25 -14.78
C LYS A 123 -4.55 -2.55 -15.21
N ASP A 124 -4.48 -3.52 -14.31
CA ASP A 124 -3.86 -4.82 -14.56
C ASP A 124 -4.65 -5.60 -15.62
N LYS A 125 -5.99 -5.58 -15.56
CA LYS A 125 -6.87 -6.15 -16.60
C LYS A 125 -6.67 -5.54 -17.98
N LEU A 126 -6.37 -4.23 -18.04
CA LEU A 126 -6.09 -3.53 -19.29
C LEU A 126 -4.63 -3.71 -19.76
N ASN A 127 -3.86 -4.63 -19.17
CA ASN A 127 -2.43 -4.80 -19.44
C ASN A 127 -1.67 -3.46 -19.38
N PHE A 128 -1.98 -2.65 -18.36
CA PHE A 128 -1.45 -1.30 -18.15
C PHE A 128 -1.76 -0.26 -19.25
N ARG A 129 -2.62 -0.59 -20.22
CA ARG A 129 -3.13 0.35 -21.22
C ARG A 129 -4.21 1.25 -20.62
N ARG A 130 -4.45 2.40 -21.25
CA ARG A 130 -5.56 3.26 -20.85
C ARG A 130 -6.87 2.67 -21.40
N PRO A 131 -8.00 2.86 -20.71
CA PRO A 131 -9.29 2.39 -21.20
C PRO A 131 -9.60 2.86 -22.63
N ILE A 132 -9.20 4.09 -22.98
CA ILE A 132 -9.39 4.64 -24.33
C ILE A 132 -8.58 3.88 -25.40
N ASP A 133 -7.39 3.40 -25.05
CA ASP A 133 -6.55 2.64 -25.99
C ASP A 133 -7.21 1.28 -26.28
N ALA A 134 -7.76 0.61 -25.24
CA ALA A 134 -8.50 -0.63 -25.41
C ALA A 134 -9.81 -0.47 -26.22
N LEU A 135 -10.50 0.65 -26.04
CA LEU A 135 -11.70 0.97 -26.84
C LEU A 135 -11.38 1.21 -28.31
N ILE A 136 -10.26 1.89 -28.60
CA ILE A 136 -9.80 2.11 -29.98
C ILE A 136 -9.46 0.78 -30.66
N ASP A 137 -8.84 -0.16 -29.95
CA ASP A 137 -8.52 -1.49 -30.49
C ASP A 137 -9.80 -2.27 -30.83
N SER A 138 -10.84 -2.21 -29.99
CA SER A 138 -12.14 -2.89 -30.25
C SER A 138 -12.96 -2.33 -31.42
N HIS A 139 -12.64 -1.14 -31.91
CA HIS A 139 -13.33 -0.50 -33.04
C HIS A 139 -12.55 -0.58 -34.37
N LYS A 140 -11.40 -1.27 -34.38
CA LYS A 140 -10.57 -1.49 -35.57
C LYS A 140 -10.73 -2.90 -36.18
N GLU A 141 -11.50 -3.76 -35.52
CA GLU A 141 -12.01 -5.03 -36.06
C GLU A 141 -13.38 -4.82 -36.72
#